data_AF-A0A7S2Y6X8-F1
#
_entry.id   AF-A0A7S2Y6X8-F1
#
_cell.length_a   1.000
_cell.length_b   1.000
_cell.length_c   1.000
_cell.angle_alpha   90.00
_cell.angle_beta   90.00
_cell.angle_gamma   90.00
#
_symmetry.space_group_name_H-M   'P 1'
#
loop_
_entity.id
_entity.type
_entity.pdbx_description
1 polymer ?
#
loop_
_entity_poly.entity_id
_entity_poly.type
_entity_poly.pdbx_seq_one_letter_code
_entity_poly.pdbx_strand_id
1 'polypeptide(L)'
;DCRNTTPIMEWNSLLGAVEPLRAVARCVEQHWPCLLVAQAESTKEQIIANLARLVNVEVIDIDLTPSSDVSELLGSFEQTDEASHVREKLESLIRLSSFDLSEQAFDGVDDAIQKSKYLFDLLLERSQKPEATSN
;
A
#
# COMPACT_ATOMS: atom_id res chain seq x y z
N ASP A 1 -10.83 13.67 -7.32
CA ASP A 1 -11.41 13.47 -8.66
C ASP A 1 -10.45 13.84 -9.77
N CYS A 2 -9.65 12.88 -10.24
CA CYS A 2 -8.85 13.01 -11.46
C CYS A 2 -8.95 11.76 -12.37
N ARG A 3 -9.90 10.85 -12.06
CA ARG A 3 -10.20 9.66 -12.87
C ARG A 3 -11.10 10.04 -14.05
N ASN A 4 -10.64 10.88 -14.97
CA ASN A 4 -11.18 10.98 -16.34
C ASN A 4 -10.59 12.17 -17.08
N THR A 5 -9.48 11.93 -17.75
CA THR A 5 -9.24 12.51 -19.07
C THR A 5 -8.46 11.46 -19.84
N THR A 6 -9.16 10.64 -20.61
CA THR A 6 -8.55 9.94 -21.73
C THR A 6 -8.29 11.01 -22.80
N PRO A 7 -7.04 11.45 -23.06
CA PRO A 7 -6.81 12.05 -24.34
C PRO A 7 -6.91 10.89 -25.33
N ILE A 8 -7.88 10.99 -26.23
CA ILE A 8 -7.90 10.27 -27.49
C ILE A 8 -6.46 10.27 -28.00
N MET A 9 -5.93 9.08 -28.31
CA MET A 9 -4.55 8.87 -28.73
C MET A 9 -4.16 9.88 -29.82
N GLU A 10 -3.51 10.98 -29.43
CA GLU A 10 -3.02 11.99 -30.38
C GLU A 10 -1.76 11.43 -31.02
N TRP A 11 -1.94 10.60 -32.06
CA TRP A 11 -0.87 9.98 -32.84
C TRP A 11 0.19 10.99 -33.32
N ASN A 12 -0.19 12.26 -33.51
CA ASN A 12 0.72 13.34 -33.88
C ASN A 12 1.76 13.65 -32.79
N SER A 13 1.44 13.49 -31.50
CA SER A 13 2.39 13.68 -30.39
C SER A 13 3.37 12.52 -30.24
N LEU A 14 2.99 11.31 -30.68
CA LEU A 14 3.87 10.14 -30.66
C LEU A 14 4.99 10.22 -31.70
N LEU A 15 4.74 10.85 -32.85
CA LEU A 15 5.72 10.92 -33.96
C LEU A 15 7.01 11.66 -33.56
N GLY A 16 6.92 12.68 -32.69
CA GLY A 16 8.09 13.37 -32.15
C GLY A 16 8.81 12.63 -31.02
N ALA A 17 8.17 11.61 -30.43
CA ALA A 17 8.62 10.90 -29.24
C ALA A 17 8.97 9.42 -29.48
N VAL A 18 9.09 9.00 -30.75
CA VAL A 18 9.33 7.60 -31.13
C VAL A 18 10.64 7.06 -30.55
N GLU A 19 11.73 7.82 -30.64
CA GLU A 19 13.04 7.36 -30.12
C GLU A 19 13.07 7.25 -28.59
N PRO A 20 12.62 8.27 -27.83
CA PRO A 20 12.46 8.13 -26.38
C PRO A 20 11.57 6.94 -25.98
N LEU A 21 10.41 6.78 -26.62
CA LEU A 21 9.49 5.68 -26.35
C LEU A 21 10.16 4.31 -26.58
N ARG A 22 10.90 4.17 -27.69
CA ARG A 22 11.64 2.94 -28.00
C ARG A 22 12.74 2.66 -26.97
N ALA A 23 13.47 3.69 -26.54
CA ALA A 23 14.50 3.55 -25.52
C ALA A 23 13.91 3.09 -24.18
N VAL A 24 12.80 3.70 -23.74
CA VAL A 24 12.09 3.28 -22.51
C VAL A 24 11.58 1.84 -22.65
N ALA A 25 10.97 1.50 -23.79
CA ALA A 25 10.50 0.13 -24.05
C ALA A 25 11.64 -0.90 -23.95
N ARG A 26 12.83 -0.57 -24.47
CA ARG A 26 14.02 -1.42 -24.33
C ARG A 26 14.49 -1.54 -22.88
N CYS A 27 14.50 -0.46 -22.11
CA CYS A 27 14.84 -0.54 -20.68
C CYS A 27 13.87 -1.46 -19.92
N VAL A 28 12.57 -1.35 -20.19
CA VAL A 28 11.55 -2.21 -19.59
C VAL A 28 11.76 -3.68 -19.98
N GLU A 29 12.02 -3.96 -21.27
CA GLU A 29 12.31 -5.30 -21.78
C GLU A 29 13.57 -5.93 -21.13
N GLN A 30 14.58 -5.11 -20.84
CA GLN A 30 15.84 -5.56 -20.21
C GLN A 30 15.81 -5.52 -18.67
N HIS A 31 14.68 -5.13 -18.06
CA HIS A 31 14.57 -4.91 -16.61
C HIS A 31 15.59 -3.89 -16.07
N TRP A 32 15.86 -2.83 -16.84
CA TRP A 32 16.79 -1.78 -16.46
C TRP A 32 16.05 -0.53 -15.96
N PRO A 33 16.60 0.16 -14.94
CA PRO A 33 16.08 1.47 -14.55
C PRO A 33 16.27 2.46 -15.70
N CYS A 34 15.25 3.29 -15.93
CA CYS A 34 15.25 4.31 -16.98
C CYS A 34 15.23 5.72 -16.37
N LEU A 35 16.08 6.62 -16.85
CA LEU A 35 16.10 8.03 -16.45
C LEU A 35 15.66 8.89 -17.62
N LEU A 36 14.49 9.54 -17.50
CA LEU A 36 13.95 10.43 -18.53
C LEU A 36 14.28 11.90 -18.20
N VAL A 37 15.13 12.53 -19.01
CA VAL A 37 15.51 13.94 -18.85
C VAL A 37 15.04 14.74 -20.06
N ALA A 38 14.34 15.83 -19.82
CA ALA A 38 13.83 16.79 -20.80
C ALA A 38 13.50 18.11 -20.08
N GLN A 39 13.31 19.17 -20.85
CA GLN A 39 13.05 20.53 -20.36
C GLN A 39 11.79 20.59 -19.49
N ALA A 40 11.66 21.64 -18.67
CA ALA A 40 10.41 21.90 -17.95
C ALA A 40 9.24 21.96 -18.96
N GLU A 41 8.06 21.46 -18.56
CA GLU A 41 6.85 21.39 -19.40
C GLU A 41 6.90 20.36 -20.55
N SER A 42 7.91 19.48 -20.57
CA SER A 42 7.98 18.38 -21.54
C SER A 42 7.05 17.21 -21.23
N THR A 43 6.67 16.46 -22.26
CA THR A 43 5.69 15.36 -22.25
C THR A 43 6.25 14.02 -21.73
N LYS A 44 7.10 14.02 -20.69
CA LYS A 44 7.76 12.79 -20.17
C LYS A 44 6.75 11.77 -19.68
N GLU A 45 5.77 12.26 -18.94
CA GLU A 45 4.67 11.50 -18.36
C GLU A 45 3.83 10.89 -19.48
N GLN A 46 3.66 11.59 -20.60
CA GLN A 46 2.94 11.05 -21.77
C GLN A 46 3.68 9.88 -22.43
N ILE A 47 5.02 9.88 -22.47
CA ILE A 47 5.80 8.76 -23.02
C ILE A 47 5.55 7.49 -22.19
N ILE A 48 5.63 7.61 -20.85
CA ILE A 48 5.42 6.51 -19.92
C ILE A 48 3.96 6.03 -19.99
N ALA A 49 3.00 6.95 -19.94
CA ALA A 49 1.58 6.64 -20.02
C ALA A 49 1.21 5.95 -21.35
N ASN A 50 1.79 6.37 -22.47
CA ASN A 50 1.56 5.75 -23.77
C ASN A 50 2.15 4.33 -23.82
N LEU A 51 3.37 4.13 -23.32
CA LEU A 51 3.97 2.80 -23.24
C LEU A 51 3.13 1.86 -22.38
N ALA A 52 2.70 2.32 -21.21
CA ALA A 52 1.88 1.55 -20.29
C ALA A 52 0.53 1.16 -20.91
N ARG A 53 -0.11 2.06 -21.66
CA ARG A 53 -1.32 1.75 -22.45
C ARG A 53 -1.07 0.69 -23.53
N LEU A 54 0.05 0.77 -24.24
CA LEU A 54 0.41 -0.22 -25.27
C LEU A 54 0.65 -1.62 -24.69
N VAL A 55 1.21 -1.68 -23.48
CA VAL A 55 1.48 -2.95 -22.77
C VAL A 55 0.29 -3.35 -21.87
N ASN A 56 -0.73 -2.50 -21.75
CA ASN A 56 -1.88 -2.66 -20.85
C ASN A 56 -1.47 -2.90 -19.38
N VAL A 57 -0.59 -2.04 -18.88
CA VAL A 57 -0.08 -2.05 -17.50
C VAL A 57 -0.46 -0.73 -16.81
N GLU A 58 -0.70 -0.79 -15.50
CA GLU A 58 -0.91 0.39 -14.67
C GLU A 58 0.44 0.99 -14.24
N VAL A 59 0.55 2.32 -14.30
CA VAL A 59 1.73 3.05 -13.83
C VAL A 59 1.41 3.62 -12.46
N ILE A 60 2.35 3.47 -11.53
CA ILE A 60 2.27 4.08 -10.21
C ILE A 60 3.26 5.23 -10.20
N ASP A 61 2.73 6.44 -10.07
CA ASP A 61 3.52 7.65 -9.95
C ASP A 61 3.79 7.94 -8.47
N ILE A 62 5.04 8.30 -8.17
CA ILE A 62 5.47 8.73 -6.84
C ILE A 62 6.17 10.08 -7.00
N ASP A 63 5.54 11.12 -6.48
CA ASP A 63 6.10 12.47 -6.51
C ASP A 63 7.17 12.62 -5.43
N LEU A 64 8.40 12.95 -5.86
CA LEU A 64 9.53 13.16 -4.95
C LEU A 64 9.86 14.63 -4.84
N THR A 65 9.95 15.12 -3.61
CA THR A 65 10.43 16.47 -3.29
C THR A 65 11.82 16.40 -2.65
N PRO A 66 12.60 17.49 -2.61
CA PRO A 66 13.87 17.52 -1.87
C PRO A 66 13.72 17.22 -0.37
N SER A 67 12.50 17.34 0.18
CA SER A 67 12.15 16.97 1.55
C SER A 67 11.67 15.53 1.71
N SER A 68 11.45 14.79 0.60
CA SER A 68 11.04 13.39 0.65
C SER A 68 12.17 12.52 1.21
N ASP A 69 11.85 11.68 2.18
CA ASP A 69 12.78 10.80 2.88
C ASP A 69 12.57 9.33 2.45
N VAL A 70 13.55 8.48 2.70
CA VAL A 70 13.51 7.05 2.39
C VAL A 70 12.32 6.35 3.05
N SER A 71 11.87 6.83 4.21
CA SER A 71 10.69 6.32 4.93
C SER A 71 9.38 6.53 4.16
N GLU A 72 9.32 7.51 3.25
CA GLU A 72 8.16 7.72 2.37
C GLU A 72 8.08 6.65 1.28
N LEU A 73 9.24 6.13 0.84
CA LEU A 73 9.33 5.10 -0.21
C LEU A 73 9.31 3.67 0.34
N LEU A 74 10.09 3.41 1.40
CA LEU A 74 10.25 2.08 1.98
C LEU A 74 9.32 1.83 3.16
N GLY A 75 8.66 2.88 3.66
CA GLY A 75 7.95 2.85 4.94
C GLY A 75 8.89 3.10 6.11
N SER A 76 8.30 3.50 7.23
CA SER A 76 9.00 3.51 8.52
C SER A 76 8.95 2.11 9.13
N PHE A 77 9.99 1.77 9.88
CA PHE A 77 9.89 0.63 10.79
C PHE A 77 8.92 1.01 11.92
N GLU A 78 7.74 0.40 11.92
CA GLU A 78 6.84 0.46 13.06
C GLU A 78 7.16 -0.73 13.96
N GLN A 79 7.74 -0.45 15.14
CA GLN A 79 7.94 -1.49 16.14
C GLN A 79 6.57 -1.89 16.69
N THR A 80 5.98 -2.92 16.09
CA THR A 80 4.72 -3.45 16.59
C THR A 80 5.02 -4.21 17.89
N ASP A 81 4.48 -3.72 19.00
CA ASP A 81 4.33 -4.56 20.19
C ASP A 81 3.49 -5.78 19.78
N GLU A 82 3.94 -6.99 20.10
CA GLU A 82 3.26 -8.23 19.70
C GLU A 82 1.78 -8.21 20.14
N ALA A 83 1.50 -7.60 21.30
CA ALA A 83 0.15 -7.36 21.79
C ALA A 83 -0.69 -6.47 20.86
N SER A 84 -0.09 -5.46 20.25
CA SER A 84 -0.76 -4.55 19.30
C SER A 84 -1.06 -5.24 17.98
N HIS A 85 -0.13 -6.08 17.47
CA HIS A 85 -0.36 -6.85 16.24
C HIS A 85 -1.50 -7.86 16.40
N VAL A 86 -1.53 -8.57 17.54
CA VAL A 86 -2.62 -9.51 17.84
C VAL A 86 -3.93 -8.77 18.05
N ARG A 87 -3.92 -7.60 18.70
CA ARG A 87 -5.11 -6.76 18.87
C ARG A 87 -5.68 -6.29 17.53
N GLU A 88 -4.86 -5.82 16.60
CA GLU A 88 -5.31 -5.38 15.27
C GLU A 88 -5.92 -6.54 14.46
N LYS A 89 -5.27 -7.71 14.51
CA LYS A 89 -5.79 -8.94 13.88
C LYS A 89 -7.12 -9.37 14.48
N LEU A 90 -7.26 -9.27 15.80
CA LEU A 90 -8.48 -9.63 16.51
C LEU A 90 -9.60 -8.62 16.24
N GLU A 91 -9.32 -7.32 16.25
CA GLU A 91 -10.29 -6.28 15.90
C GLU A 91 -10.82 -6.43 14.47
N SER A 92 -9.95 -6.77 13.52
CA SER A 92 -10.36 -7.05 12.14
C SER A 92 -11.22 -8.32 12.04
N LEU A 93 -10.92 -9.39 12.79
CA LEU A 93 -11.77 -10.57 12.88
C LEU A 93 -13.13 -10.30 13.54
N ILE A 94 -13.15 -9.53 14.64
CA ILE A 94 -14.38 -9.13 15.33
C ILE A 94 -15.27 -8.31 14.39
N ARG A 95 -14.71 -7.32 13.67
CA ARG A 95 -15.45 -6.50 12.68
C ARG A 95 -16.05 -7.34 11.57
N LEU A 96 -15.33 -8.36 11.07
CA LEU A 96 -15.85 -9.28 10.07
C LEU A 96 -16.97 -10.17 10.63
N SER A 97 -16.89 -10.54 11.91
CA SER A 97 -17.92 -11.35 12.58
C SER A 97 -19.16 -10.57 13.03
N SER A 98 -19.03 -9.25 13.26
CA SER A 98 -20.13 -8.40 13.73
C SER A 98 -21.11 -7.96 12.63
N PHE A 99 -20.93 -8.41 11.38
CA PHE A 99 -21.79 -7.99 10.27
C PHE A 99 -23.18 -8.65 10.26
N ASP A 100 -23.47 -9.64 11.13
CA ASP A 100 -24.67 -10.47 10.96
C ASP A 100 -25.58 -10.69 12.17
N LEU A 101 -25.63 -9.80 13.17
CA LEU A 101 -26.64 -9.94 14.24
C LEU A 101 -27.47 -8.68 14.44
N SER A 102 -28.67 -8.72 13.85
CA SER A 102 -29.81 -7.85 14.08
C SER A 102 -30.01 -7.54 15.56
N GLU A 103 -30.13 -6.25 15.87
CA GLU A 103 -30.74 -5.47 16.97
C GLU A 103 -31.11 -6.08 18.36
N GLN A 104 -31.14 -7.40 18.57
CA GLN A 104 -31.51 -8.05 19.84
C GLN A 104 -30.32 -8.69 20.60
N ALA A 105 -29.10 -8.63 20.05
CA ALA A 105 -27.92 -9.32 20.60
C ALA A 105 -26.90 -8.41 21.33
N PHE A 106 -27.20 -7.11 21.55
CA PHE A 106 -26.21 -6.14 22.04
C PHE A 106 -25.63 -6.48 23.43
N ASP A 107 -26.44 -6.95 24.38
CA ASP A 107 -25.95 -7.32 25.72
C ASP A 107 -25.01 -8.53 25.69
N GLY A 108 -25.24 -9.49 24.79
CA GLY A 108 -24.39 -10.68 24.65
C GLY A 108 -23.08 -10.39 23.92
N VAL A 109 -23.08 -9.42 23.00
CA VAL A 109 -21.90 -9.03 22.24
C VAL A 109 -20.95 -8.22 23.10
N ASP A 110 -21.44 -7.26 23.90
CA ASP A 110 -20.57 -6.51 24.82
C ASP A 110 -19.98 -7.42 25.91
N ASP A 111 -20.75 -8.39 26.43
CA ASP A 111 -20.24 -9.38 27.38
C ASP A 111 -19.21 -10.32 26.72
N ALA A 112 -19.41 -10.72 25.46
CA ALA A 112 -18.44 -11.52 24.70
C ALA A 112 -17.15 -10.75 24.38
N ILE A 113 -17.26 -9.46 24.01
CA ILE A 113 -16.11 -8.56 23.79
C ILE A 113 -15.36 -8.35 25.10
N GLN A 114 -16.08 -8.11 26.21
CA GLN A 114 -15.48 -7.91 27.52
C GLN A 114 -14.80 -9.19 28.04
N LYS A 115 -15.38 -10.37 27.82
CA LYS A 115 -14.78 -11.67 28.16
C LYS A 115 -13.56 -11.99 27.29
N SER A 116 -13.63 -11.69 26.00
CA SER A 116 -12.49 -11.81 25.09
C SER A 116 -11.34 -10.91 25.53
N LYS A 117 -11.64 -9.67 25.92
CA LYS A 117 -10.67 -8.70 26.42
C LYS A 117 -10.04 -9.16 27.74
N TYR A 118 -10.85 -9.65 28.69
CA TYR A 118 -10.37 -10.18 29.97
C TYR A 118 -9.49 -11.43 29.81
N LEU A 119 -9.90 -12.40 28.98
CA LEU A 119 -9.10 -13.59 28.69
C LEU A 119 -7.79 -13.23 28.01
N PHE A 120 -7.79 -12.21 27.16
CA PHE A 120 -6.59 -11.72 26.50
C PHE A 120 -5.62 -11.10 27.49
N ASP A 121 -6.08 -10.18 28.36
CA ASP A 121 -5.26 -9.57 29.41
C ASP A 121 -4.63 -10.64 30.34
N LEU A 122 -5.40 -11.68 30.68
CA LEU A 122 -4.93 -12.80 31.51
C LEU A 122 -3.88 -13.68 30.82
N LEU A 123 -3.99 -13.89 29.51
CA LEU A 123 -2.99 -14.63 28.72
C LEU A 123 -1.72 -13.81 28.51
N LEU A 124 -1.85 -12.49 28.38
CA LEU A 124 -0.74 -11.56 28.25
C LEU A 124 0.10 -11.47 29.54
N GLU A 125 -0.55 -11.39 30.71
CA GLU A 125 0.12 -11.46 32.01
C GLU A 125 0.89 -12.78 32.21
N ARG A 126 0.39 -13.88 31.63
CA ARG A 126 1.09 -15.18 31.70
C ARG A 126 2.29 -15.27 30.76
N SER A 127 2.26 -14.56 29.63
CA SER A 127 3.39 -14.51 28.69
C SER A 127 4.59 -13.73 29.26
N GLN A 128 4.35 -12.70 30.08
CA GLN A 128 5.41 -11.85 30.64
C GLN A 128 6.12 -12.43 31.89
N LYS A 129 5.74 -13.61 32.38
CA LYS A 129 6.39 -14.19 33.57
C LYS A 129 7.69 -14.89 33.15
N PRO A 130 8.88 -14.40 33.55
CA PRO A 130 10.13 -15.04 33.16
C PRO A 130 10.20 -16.44 33.79
N GLU A 131 10.54 -17.43 32.97
CA GLU A 131 10.87 -18.77 33.42
C GLU A 131 12.01 -18.67 34.44
N ALA A 132 11.69 -18.83 35.72
CA ALA A 132 12.69 -18.98 36.76
C ALA A 132 13.35 -20.35 36.59
N THR A 133 14.35 -20.44 35.70
CA THR A 133 15.23 -21.60 35.63
C THR A 133 16.19 -21.56 36.81
N SER A 134 15.79 -22.25 37.87
CA SER A 134 16.68 -22.77 38.91
C SER A 134 17.77 -23.64 38.24
N ASN A 135 19.03 -23.27 38.39
CA ASN A 135 20.18 -24.16 38.56
C ASN A 135 21.35 -23.41 39.18
#